data_AF-P28915-F1
#
_entry.id   AF-P28915-F1
#
_cell.length_a   1.000
_cell.length_b   1.000
_cell.length_c   1.000
_cell.angle_alpha   90.00
_cell.angle_beta   90.00
_cell.angle_gamma   90.00
#
_symmetry.space_group_name_H-M   'P 1'
#
loop_
_entity.id
_entity.type
_entity.pdbx_description
1 polymer ?
#
loop_
_entity_poly.entity_id
_entity_poly.type
_entity_poly.pdbx_seq_one_letter_code
_entity_poly.pdbx_strand_id
1 'polypeptide(L)'
;MKRVLFFLLMIFVSFGVIADCEIQAKDHDCFTIFAKGTIFSAFPVLNNKAMWRWYQNEDIGEYYWQTELGTCKNNKFTPSGARLLIRVGSLRLNENHAIKGTLQELINTAEKTAFLGDRFRSYIRAGIYQKKSSDPVQLLAVLDNSIMVKYFKDEKPTYARMTAHLPNKNESYECLIKIQHELIRSEEK
;
A
#
# COMPACT_ATOMS: atom_id res chain seq x y z
N MET A 1 -37.02 23.71 -49.12
CA MET A 1 -36.40 24.47 -48.00
C MET A 1 -35.32 23.60 -47.37
N LYS A 2 -34.05 23.97 -47.55
CA LYS A 2 -32.88 23.31 -46.94
C LYS A 2 -32.86 23.62 -45.43
N ARG A 3 -33.07 22.63 -44.57
CA ARG A 3 -32.70 22.72 -43.13
C ARG A 3 -31.69 21.62 -42.83
N VAL A 4 -30.44 21.97 -43.10
CA VAL A 4 -29.23 21.33 -42.57
C VAL A 4 -29.07 21.88 -41.15
N LEU A 5 -29.18 21.04 -40.11
CA LEU A 5 -28.50 21.17 -38.80
C LEU A 5 -29.14 20.19 -37.79
N PHE A 6 -28.79 18.90 -37.82
CA PHE A 6 -29.11 18.00 -36.70
C PHE A 6 -28.11 16.86 -36.62
N PHE A 7 -26.84 17.17 -36.39
CA PHE A 7 -25.88 16.20 -35.85
C PHE A 7 -24.98 16.92 -34.86
N LEU A 8 -25.55 17.28 -33.69
CA LEU A 8 -24.76 17.46 -32.49
C LEU A 8 -24.19 16.07 -32.15
N LEU A 9 -22.96 15.82 -32.61
CA LEU A 9 -22.11 14.75 -32.11
C LEU A 9 -21.98 15.02 -30.60
N MET A 10 -22.73 14.29 -29.78
CA MET A 10 -22.42 14.18 -28.36
C MET A 10 -21.09 13.46 -28.27
N ILE A 11 -20.03 14.24 -28.08
CA ILE A 11 -18.71 13.76 -27.71
C ILE A 11 -18.93 13.03 -26.38
N PHE A 12 -19.00 11.70 -26.44
CA PHE A 12 -18.79 10.87 -25.26
C PHE A 12 -17.33 11.07 -24.87
N VAL A 13 -17.07 12.10 -24.06
CA VAL A 13 -15.82 12.20 -23.33
C VAL A 13 -15.84 10.99 -22.41
N SER A 14 -15.17 9.93 -22.85
CA SER A 14 -14.81 8.80 -22.03
C SER A 14 -13.85 9.33 -20.96
N PHE A 15 -14.39 9.99 -19.94
CA PHE A 15 -13.70 10.07 -18.68
C PHE A 15 -13.43 8.63 -18.33
N GLY A 16 -12.16 8.22 -18.39
CA GLY A 16 -11.74 6.92 -17.90
C GLY A 16 -12.34 6.81 -16.51
N VAL A 17 -13.34 5.96 -16.37
CA VAL A 17 -14.06 5.77 -15.11
C VAL A 17 -13.03 5.16 -14.19
N ILE A 18 -12.30 6.01 -13.47
CA ILE A 18 -11.59 5.60 -12.28
C ILE A 18 -12.66 4.88 -11.49
N ALA A 19 -12.47 3.59 -11.25
CA ALA A 19 -13.44 2.81 -10.52
C ALA A 19 -13.75 3.58 -9.24
N ASP A 20 -15.03 3.75 -8.95
CA ASP A 20 -15.67 4.55 -7.91
C ASP A 20 -14.93 4.66 -6.55
N CYS A 21 -14.10 3.67 -6.23
CA CYS A 21 -13.33 3.61 -5.00
C CYS A 21 -11.85 4.02 -5.09
N GLU A 22 -11.25 4.12 -6.27
CA GLU A 22 -9.79 4.25 -6.38
C GLU A 22 -9.29 5.65 -6.00
N ILE A 23 -8.27 5.68 -5.14
CA ILE A 23 -7.57 6.87 -4.66
C ILE A 23 -6.07 6.56 -4.72
N GLN A 24 -5.28 7.42 -5.34
CA GLN A 24 -3.82 7.28 -5.42
C GLN A 24 -3.12 8.34 -4.58
N ALA A 25 -1.85 8.10 -4.25
CA ALA A 25 -0.99 9.13 -3.70
C ALA A 25 -0.70 10.18 -4.77
N LYS A 26 -0.42 11.43 -4.36
CA LYS A 26 -0.13 12.52 -5.30
C LYS A 26 1.00 12.12 -6.25
N ASP A 27 0.68 12.09 -7.54
CA ASP A 27 1.59 11.80 -8.66
C ASP A 27 2.36 10.47 -8.58
N HIS A 28 2.01 9.59 -7.64
CA HIS A 28 2.75 8.35 -7.37
C HIS A 28 1.80 7.17 -7.20
N ASP A 29 2.14 6.07 -7.86
CA ASP A 29 1.31 4.87 -7.84
C ASP A 29 1.54 4.04 -6.58
N CYS A 30 0.44 3.80 -5.85
CA CYS A 30 0.31 2.70 -4.91
C CYS A 30 -0.14 1.45 -5.67
N PHE A 31 0.41 0.29 -5.32
CA PHE A 31 -0.10 -0.97 -5.85
C PHE A 31 -0.01 -2.12 -4.85
N THR A 32 -0.92 -3.07 -5.00
CA THR A 32 -0.90 -4.36 -4.31
C THR A 32 -1.14 -5.46 -5.33
N ILE A 33 -0.24 -6.44 -5.38
CA ILE A 33 -0.26 -7.54 -6.34
C ILE A 33 -0.35 -8.86 -5.59
N PHE A 34 -1.30 -9.68 -6.01
CA PHE A 34 -1.45 -11.07 -5.59
C PHE A 34 -0.80 -11.96 -6.64
N ALA A 35 0.35 -12.54 -6.28
CA ALA A 35 1.03 -13.56 -7.06
C ALA A 35 0.74 -14.98 -6.52
N LYS A 36 1.37 -15.99 -7.09
CA LYS A 36 1.28 -17.38 -6.59
C LYS A 36 2.06 -17.52 -5.28
N GLY A 37 1.33 -17.54 -4.16
CA GLY A 37 1.91 -17.73 -2.82
C GLY A 37 2.60 -16.49 -2.24
N THR A 38 2.47 -15.33 -2.88
CA THR A 38 3.06 -14.08 -2.42
C THR A 38 2.10 -12.92 -2.63
N ILE A 39 2.10 -11.97 -1.70
CA ILE A 39 1.44 -10.66 -1.84
C ILE A 39 2.52 -9.58 -1.74
N PHE A 40 2.51 -8.66 -2.68
CA PHE A 40 3.39 -7.50 -2.71
C PHE A 40 2.55 -6.24 -2.53
N SER A 41 2.99 -5.31 -1.70
CA SER A 41 2.42 -3.98 -1.58
C SER A 41 3.51 -2.94 -1.65
N ALA A 42 3.37 -1.96 -2.53
CA ALA A 42 4.38 -0.93 -2.77
C ALA A 42 3.84 0.45 -2.36
N PHE A 43 4.63 1.11 -1.52
CA PHE A 43 4.34 2.43 -0.97
C PHE A 43 5.35 3.43 -1.53
N PRO A 44 4.93 4.44 -2.31
CA PRO A 44 5.84 5.51 -2.70
C PRO A 44 6.34 6.28 -1.48
N VAL A 45 7.64 6.58 -1.45
CA VAL A 45 8.27 7.45 -0.46
C VAL A 45 8.28 8.86 -1.01
N LEU A 46 7.27 9.66 -0.64
CA LEU A 46 7.03 11.00 -1.23
C LEU A 46 8.21 11.97 -1.03
N ASN A 47 8.94 11.82 0.08
CA ASN A 47 10.09 12.64 0.41
C ASN A 47 11.22 11.76 0.95
N ASN A 48 12.10 11.30 0.06
CA ASN A 48 13.24 10.48 0.46
C ASN A 48 14.34 11.35 1.08
N LYS A 49 14.34 11.43 2.42
CA LYS A 49 15.32 12.19 3.18
C LYS A 49 16.65 11.43 3.27
N ALA A 50 17.75 12.17 3.26
CA ALA A 50 19.06 11.62 3.58
C ALA A 50 19.15 11.10 5.03
N MET A 51 18.35 11.68 5.93
CA MET A 51 18.34 11.34 7.35
C MET A 51 16.91 11.24 7.88
N TRP A 52 16.63 10.09 8.45
CA TRP A 52 15.41 9.74 9.15
C TRP A 52 15.69 9.73 10.65
N ARG A 53 14.67 9.98 11.47
CA ARG A 53 14.76 10.06 12.93
C ARG A 53 13.59 9.29 13.51
N TRP A 54 13.81 8.39 14.45
CA TRP A 54 12.74 7.62 15.08
C TRP A 54 13.01 7.48 16.57
N TYR A 55 11.98 7.03 17.30
CA TYR A 55 11.90 7.08 18.76
C TYR A 55 12.06 8.51 19.29
N GLN A 56 11.47 9.49 18.58
CA GLN A 56 11.53 10.89 19.02
C GLN A 56 10.54 11.16 20.15
N ASN A 57 9.41 10.46 20.15
CA ASN A 57 8.32 10.61 21.11
C ASN A 57 7.73 9.23 21.46
N GLU A 58 6.95 9.14 22.54
CA GLU A 58 6.20 7.94 22.90
C GLU A 58 5.01 7.73 21.97
N ASP A 59 5.29 7.20 20.79
CA ASP A 59 4.30 6.83 19.78
C ASP A 59 4.66 5.48 19.17
N ILE A 60 3.81 4.46 19.38
CA ILE A 60 4.00 3.13 18.79
C ILE A 60 3.84 3.12 17.27
N GLY A 61 3.15 4.12 16.72
CA GLY A 61 2.86 4.28 15.31
C GLY A 61 3.60 5.46 14.69
N GLU A 62 4.72 5.90 15.28
CA GLU A 62 5.50 7.05 14.78
C GLU A 62 5.74 6.96 13.27
N TYR A 63 6.07 5.75 12.80
CA TYR A 63 6.02 5.40 11.39
C TYR A 63 5.20 4.13 11.21
N TYR A 64 4.27 4.13 10.26
CA TYR A 64 3.72 2.87 9.76
C TYR A 64 3.32 2.90 8.30
N TRP A 65 3.43 1.74 7.67
CA TRP A 65 2.91 1.45 6.34
C TRP A 65 2.00 0.23 6.46
N GLN A 66 0.72 0.44 6.18
CA GLN A 66 -0.31 -0.57 6.34
C GLN A 66 -1.00 -0.82 5.01
N THR A 67 -1.18 -2.09 4.68
CA THR A 67 -2.09 -2.52 3.61
C THR A 67 -3.23 -3.28 4.24
N GLU A 68 -4.44 -2.75 4.20
CA GLU A 68 -5.66 -3.45 4.56
C GLU A 68 -6.36 -3.95 3.31
N LEU A 69 -6.67 -5.24 3.28
CA LEU A 69 -7.35 -5.87 2.16
C LEU A 69 -8.84 -5.91 2.43
N GLY A 70 -9.64 -5.73 1.39
CA GLY A 70 -11.09 -5.73 1.55
C GLY A 70 -11.82 -5.62 0.23
N THR A 71 -13.08 -5.25 0.32
CA THR A 71 -13.93 -5.00 -0.84
C THR A 71 -14.36 -3.54 -0.83
N CYS A 72 -14.70 -3.03 -2.01
CA CYS A 72 -15.30 -1.72 -2.10
C CYS A 72 -16.58 -1.75 -2.94
N LYS A 73 -17.62 -1.13 -2.40
CA LYS A 73 -18.95 -1.01 -3.03
C LYS A 73 -19.53 0.34 -2.67
N ASN A 74 -20.09 1.06 -3.63
CA ASN A 74 -20.69 2.38 -3.44
C ASN A 74 -19.74 3.35 -2.71
N ASN A 75 -18.50 3.45 -3.17
CA ASN A 75 -17.44 4.30 -2.61
C ASN A 75 -17.10 4.02 -1.13
N LYS A 76 -17.52 2.87 -0.60
CA LYS A 76 -17.25 2.47 0.78
C LYS A 76 -16.38 1.22 0.80
N PHE A 77 -15.17 1.39 1.32
CA PHE A 77 -14.26 0.28 1.62
C PHE A 77 -14.71 -0.47 2.87
N THR A 78 -14.70 -1.80 2.81
CA THR A 78 -14.97 -2.70 3.94
C THR A 78 -13.78 -3.65 4.10
N PRO A 79 -13.01 -3.54 5.20
CA PRO A 79 -11.85 -4.40 5.42
C PRO A 79 -12.28 -5.84 5.69
N SER A 80 -11.48 -6.79 5.20
CA SER A 80 -11.63 -8.24 5.47
C SER A 80 -10.99 -8.67 6.80
N GLY A 81 -10.20 -7.80 7.42
CA GLY A 81 -9.34 -8.15 8.56
C GLY A 81 -7.97 -8.70 8.15
N ALA A 82 -7.74 -8.98 6.87
CA ALA A 82 -6.42 -9.28 6.34
C ALA A 82 -5.62 -7.98 6.14
N ARG A 83 -4.44 -7.88 6.75
CA ARG A 83 -3.57 -6.70 6.62
C ARG A 83 -2.08 -7.03 6.69
N LEU A 84 -1.28 -6.21 6.03
CA LEU A 84 0.19 -6.15 6.17
C LEU A 84 0.54 -4.88 6.93
N LEU A 85 1.48 -4.93 7.87
CA LEU A 85 1.91 -3.79 8.66
C LEU A 85 3.43 -3.78 8.81
N ILE A 86 4.04 -2.67 8.43
CA ILE A 86 5.41 -2.30 8.79
C ILE A 86 5.29 -1.13 9.76
N ARG A 87 5.92 -1.22 10.94
CA ARG A 87 5.76 -0.20 11.99
C ARG A 87 7.04 0.06 12.75
N VAL A 88 7.35 1.33 13.01
CA VAL A 88 8.38 1.80 13.94
C VAL A 88 7.71 2.72 14.96
N GLY A 89 8.04 2.51 16.22
CA GLY A 89 7.56 3.34 17.32
C GLY A 89 7.83 2.71 18.67
N SER A 90 7.63 3.47 19.75
CA SER A 90 7.87 2.99 21.11
C SER A 90 6.99 3.72 22.13
N LEU A 91 6.67 3.06 23.26
CA LEU A 91 6.07 3.69 24.46
C LEU A 91 7.10 3.90 25.58
N ARG A 92 8.35 3.50 25.37
CA ARG A 92 9.38 3.44 26.40
C ARG A 92 10.67 4.04 25.87
N LEU A 93 10.74 5.38 25.84
CA LEU A 93 11.92 6.09 25.32
C LEU A 93 13.16 5.96 26.19
N ASN A 94 12.98 5.54 27.45
CA ASN A 94 14.07 5.14 28.33
C ASN A 94 14.75 3.84 27.85
N GLU A 95 14.03 2.95 27.18
CA GLU A 95 14.56 1.71 26.58
C GLU A 95 14.94 1.92 25.09
N ASN A 96 14.22 2.81 24.40
CA ASN A 96 14.42 3.11 22.98
C ASN A 96 14.77 4.59 22.82
N HIS A 97 16.06 4.91 22.93
CA HIS A 97 16.53 6.27 22.76
C HIS A 97 16.32 6.76 21.32
N ALA A 98 16.22 8.08 21.16
CA ALA A 98 16.12 8.72 19.85
C ALA A 98 17.30 8.32 18.95
N ILE A 99 17.00 7.77 17.77
CA ILE A 99 17.98 7.34 16.78
C ILE A 99 17.78 8.13 15.48
N LYS A 100 18.85 8.25 14.70
CA LYS A 100 18.82 8.77 13.34
C LYS A 100 19.60 7.85 12.41
N GLY A 101 19.23 7.81 11.14
CA GLY A 101 19.87 6.97 10.14
C GLY A 101 19.26 7.11 8.76
N THR A 102 19.61 6.19 7.88
CA THR A 102 19.03 6.03 6.55
C THR A 102 17.62 5.43 6.62
N LEU A 103 16.85 5.54 5.53
CA LEU A 103 15.55 4.87 5.42
C LEU A 103 15.70 3.35 5.60
N GLN A 104 16.76 2.76 5.06
CA GLN A 104 16.99 1.32 5.17
C GLN A 104 17.20 0.89 6.63
N GLU A 105 17.95 1.66 7.43
CA GLU A 105 18.14 1.38 8.86
C GLU A 105 16.85 1.51 9.67
N LEU A 106 16.01 2.51 9.34
CA LEU A 106 14.67 2.65 9.92
C LEU A 106 13.82 1.40 9.62
N ILE A 107 13.77 0.98 8.35
CA ILE A 107 12.99 -0.20 7.93
C ILE A 107 13.56 -1.49 8.53
N ASN A 108 14.88 -1.61 8.69
CA ASN A 108 15.49 -2.76 9.36
C ASN A 108 15.00 -2.90 10.80
N THR A 109 14.81 -1.78 11.50
CA THR A 109 14.31 -1.73 12.90
C THR A 109 12.81 -2.00 13.01
N ALA A 110 12.04 -1.80 11.94
CA ALA A 110 10.58 -1.92 11.97
C ALA A 110 10.09 -3.34 12.33
N GLU A 111 8.98 -3.41 13.07
CA GLU A 111 8.16 -4.62 13.17
C GLU A 111 7.46 -4.85 11.82
N LYS A 112 7.43 -6.11 11.35
CA LYS A 112 6.95 -6.48 10.02
C LYS A 112 6.03 -7.69 10.12
N THR A 113 4.72 -7.44 10.10
CA THR A 113 3.72 -8.48 10.42
C THR A 113 2.53 -8.42 9.47
N ALA A 114 2.09 -9.59 9.02
CA ALA A 114 0.79 -9.81 8.40
C ALA A 114 -0.20 -10.33 9.45
N PHE A 115 -1.45 -9.91 9.36
CA PHE A 115 -2.53 -10.29 10.26
C PHE A 115 -3.76 -10.78 9.47
N LEU A 116 -4.48 -11.76 10.00
CA LEU A 116 -5.86 -12.06 9.63
C LEU A 116 -6.70 -12.05 10.91
N GLY A 117 -7.41 -10.94 11.12
CA GLY A 117 -8.02 -10.63 12.41
C GLY A 117 -6.98 -10.67 13.54
N ASP A 118 -7.40 -11.12 14.72
CA ASP A 118 -6.51 -11.19 15.89
C ASP A 118 -5.80 -12.54 16.04
N ARG A 119 -6.21 -13.55 15.26
CA ARG A 119 -5.83 -14.95 15.47
C ARG A 119 -4.56 -15.36 14.73
N PHE A 120 -4.41 -14.94 13.49
CA PHE A 120 -3.30 -15.38 12.65
C PHE A 120 -2.32 -14.24 12.42
N ARG A 121 -1.04 -14.57 12.59
CA ARG A 121 0.07 -13.67 12.33
C ARG A 121 1.12 -14.38 11.50
N SER A 122 1.77 -13.64 10.62
CA SER A 122 2.94 -14.12 9.90
C SER A 122 3.94 -13.00 9.76
N TYR A 123 5.23 -13.31 9.73
CA TYR A 123 6.23 -12.32 9.39
C TYR A 123 6.10 -11.93 7.92
N ILE A 124 6.39 -10.67 7.63
CA ILE A 124 6.55 -10.18 6.25
C ILE A 124 7.97 -9.67 6.09
N ARG A 125 8.43 -9.63 4.84
CA ARG A 125 9.65 -8.91 4.48
C ARG A 125 9.30 -7.48 4.12
N ALA A 126 10.25 -6.59 4.34
CA ALA A 126 10.19 -5.22 3.87
C ALA A 126 11.52 -4.86 3.21
N GLY A 127 11.48 -4.10 2.13
CA GLY A 127 12.68 -3.65 1.44
C GLY A 127 12.43 -2.37 0.67
N ILE A 128 13.51 -1.65 0.39
CA ILE A 128 13.45 -0.45 -0.44
C ILE A 128 13.82 -0.84 -1.88
N TYR A 129 13.03 -0.36 -2.84
CA TYR A 129 13.26 -0.57 -4.26
C TYR A 129 13.22 0.77 -5.00
N GLN A 130 14.18 0.94 -5.90
CA GLN A 130 14.22 2.08 -6.80
C GLN A 130 14.81 1.59 -8.12
N LYS A 131 14.01 1.61 -9.20
CA LYS A 131 14.41 1.03 -10.49
C LYS A 131 15.49 1.87 -11.19
N LYS A 132 15.30 3.19 -11.22
CA LYS A 132 16.29 4.17 -11.69
C LYS A 132 16.45 5.26 -10.63
N SER A 133 17.60 5.91 -10.58
CA SER A 133 17.84 7.02 -9.64
C SER A 133 16.85 8.19 -9.78
N SER A 134 16.25 8.35 -10.98
CA SER A 134 15.20 9.33 -11.26
C SER A 134 13.81 8.92 -10.77
N ASP A 135 13.60 7.63 -10.51
CA ASP A 135 12.29 7.10 -10.14
C ASP A 135 12.05 7.31 -8.64
N PRO A 136 10.79 7.52 -8.20
CA PRO A 136 10.48 7.56 -6.79
C PRO A 136 10.92 6.27 -6.08
N VAL A 137 11.49 6.43 -4.89
CA VAL A 137 11.81 5.31 -4.02
C VAL A 137 10.51 4.66 -3.55
N GLN A 138 10.45 3.34 -3.59
CA GLN A 138 9.30 2.53 -3.17
C GLN A 138 9.69 1.68 -1.96
N LEU A 139 8.86 1.70 -0.92
CA LEU A 139 8.91 0.70 0.15
C LEU A 139 8.02 -0.48 -0.25
N LEU A 140 8.61 -1.66 -0.31
CA LEU A 140 7.91 -2.90 -0.61
C LEU A 140 7.64 -3.67 0.68
N ALA A 141 6.38 -4.01 0.93
CA ALA A 141 5.96 -5.02 1.89
C ALA A 141 5.67 -6.33 1.15
N VAL A 142 6.23 -7.45 1.61
CA VAL A 142 6.14 -8.75 0.94
C VAL A 142 5.72 -9.82 1.93
N LEU A 143 4.52 -10.37 1.74
CA LEU A 143 4.08 -11.58 2.42
C LEU A 143 4.33 -12.77 1.51
N ASP A 144 5.34 -13.58 1.83
CA ASP A 144 5.74 -14.78 1.10
C ASP A 144 5.46 -16.07 1.87
N ASN A 145 4.37 -16.08 2.64
CA ASN A 145 3.83 -17.26 3.27
C ASN A 145 2.63 -17.77 2.48
N SER A 146 2.81 -18.84 1.71
CA SER A 146 1.79 -19.36 0.79
C SER A 146 0.49 -19.78 1.50
N ILE A 147 0.57 -20.27 2.74
CA ILE A 147 -0.61 -20.64 3.55
C ILE A 147 -1.38 -19.38 3.96
N MET A 148 -0.69 -18.36 4.47
CA MET A 148 -1.32 -17.08 4.85
C MET A 148 -1.91 -16.37 3.63
N VAL A 149 -1.21 -16.39 2.49
CA VAL A 149 -1.70 -15.83 1.22
C VAL A 149 -2.95 -16.56 0.75
N LYS A 150 -3.04 -17.88 0.95
CA LYS A 150 -4.27 -18.63 0.64
C LYS A 150 -5.44 -18.12 1.50
N TYR A 151 -5.25 -17.99 2.81
CA TYR A 151 -6.32 -17.44 3.67
C TYR A 151 -6.72 -16.02 3.28
N PHE A 152 -5.76 -15.16 2.91
CA PHE A 152 -6.06 -13.80 2.43
C PHE A 152 -6.86 -13.82 1.12
N LYS A 153 -6.60 -14.79 0.23
CA LYS A 153 -7.39 -14.99 -1.00
C LYS A 153 -8.79 -15.51 -0.73
N ASP A 154 -8.96 -16.37 0.28
CA ASP A 154 -10.26 -16.95 0.65
C ASP A 154 -11.24 -15.88 1.17
N GLU A 155 -10.73 -14.76 1.72
CA GLU A 155 -11.52 -13.55 2.05
C GLU A 155 -12.03 -12.78 0.81
N LYS A 156 -11.60 -13.16 -0.40
CA LYS A 156 -11.96 -12.56 -1.69
C LYS A 156 -11.83 -11.03 -1.73
N PRO A 157 -10.70 -10.45 -1.27
CA PRO A 157 -10.50 -9.02 -1.35
C PRO A 157 -10.35 -8.60 -2.82
N THR A 158 -10.92 -7.44 -3.16
CA THR A 158 -10.83 -6.82 -4.49
C THR A 158 -10.08 -5.50 -4.47
N TYR A 159 -9.94 -4.89 -3.28
CA TYR A 159 -9.25 -3.62 -3.07
C TYR A 159 -8.28 -3.71 -1.90
N ALA A 160 -7.26 -2.84 -1.94
CA ALA A 160 -6.32 -2.61 -0.86
C ALA A 160 -6.38 -1.13 -0.46
N ARG A 161 -6.70 -0.85 0.80
CA ARG A 161 -6.46 0.45 1.42
C ARG A 161 -5.04 0.46 1.95
N MET A 162 -4.23 1.39 1.46
CA MET A 162 -2.82 1.50 1.77
C MET A 162 -2.55 2.82 2.47
N THR A 163 -2.13 2.77 3.72
CA THR A 163 -1.86 3.97 4.52
C THR A 163 -0.38 4.05 4.82
N ALA A 164 0.25 5.17 4.45
CA ALA A 164 1.56 5.55 4.92
C ALA A 164 1.39 6.68 5.95
N HIS A 165 1.82 6.43 7.17
CA HIS A 165 1.80 7.39 8.25
C HIS A 165 3.22 7.69 8.72
N LEU A 166 3.56 8.97 8.71
CA LEU A 166 4.85 9.50 9.06
C LEU A 166 4.65 10.74 9.95
N PRO A 167 5.64 11.12 10.78
CA PRO A 167 5.50 12.27 11.69
C PRO A 167 5.22 13.59 10.97
N ASN A 168 5.72 13.74 9.74
CA ASN A 168 5.35 14.85 8.87
C ASN A 168 4.07 14.52 8.09
N LYS A 169 2.97 15.21 8.43
CA LYS A 169 1.65 14.99 7.81
C LYS A 169 1.65 15.14 6.28
N ASN A 170 2.51 15.99 5.71
CA ASN A 170 2.58 16.17 4.25
C ASN A 170 3.21 14.99 3.52
N GLU A 171 3.85 14.07 4.25
CA GLU A 171 4.43 12.83 3.72
C GLU A 171 3.54 11.62 4.02
N SER A 172 2.52 11.81 4.86
CA SER A 172 1.50 10.80 5.12
C SER A 172 0.44 10.83 4.03
N TYR A 173 -0.06 9.67 3.65
CA TYR A 173 -1.11 9.56 2.64
C TYR A 173 -1.89 8.26 2.80
N GLU A 174 -3.04 8.22 2.13
CA GLU A 174 -3.82 7.02 1.94
C GLU A 174 -4.07 6.82 0.44
N CYS A 175 -3.95 5.57 0.01
CA CYS A 175 -4.39 5.09 -1.29
C CYS A 175 -5.50 4.06 -1.07
N LEU A 176 -6.42 3.96 -2.02
CA LEU A 176 -7.36 2.87 -2.13
C LEU A 176 -7.26 2.36 -3.56
N ILE A 177 -6.75 1.15 -3.76
CA ILE A 177 -6.42 0.66 -5.11
C ILE A 177 -7.03 -0.71 -5.34
N LYS A 178 -7.39 -0.99 -6.59
CA LYS A 178 -7.81 -2.34 -6.95
C LYS A 178 -6.61 -3.29 -6.87
N ILE A 179 -6.83 -4.45 -6.26
CA ILE A 179 -5.80 -5.48 -6.18
C ILE A 179 -5.56 -6.02 -7.58
N GLN A 180 -4.29 -6.05 -7.97
CA GLN A 180 -3.86 -6.70 -9.19
C GLN A 180 -3.63 -8.19 -8.91
N HIS A 181 -4.12 -9.04 -9.80
CA HIS A 181 -3.83 -10.47 -9.76
C HIS A 181 -2.94 -10.77 -10.95
N GLU A 182 -1.78 -11.37 -10.71
CA GLU A 182 -0.99 -11.86 -11.83
C GLU A 182 -1.77 -12.97 -12.54
N LEU A 183 -2.20 -12.69 -13.77
CA LEU A 183 -2.39 -13.72 -14.79
C LEU A 183 -0.98 -14.16 -15.17
N ILE A 184 -0.31 -14.96 -14.34
CA ILE A 184 0.94 -15.58 -14.79
C ILE A 184 0.54 -16.42 -16.01
N ARG A 185 1.05 -16.03 -17.17
CA ARG A 185 0.89 -16.62 -18.51
C ARG A 185 1.18 -18.13 -18.61
N SER A 186 1.34 -18.84 -17.50
CA SER A 186 1.64 -20.27 -17.46
C SER A 186 0.40 -21.17 -17.35
N GLU A 187 -0.81 -20.66 -17.58
CA GLU A 187 -1.99 -21.53 -17.81
C GLU A 187 -2.07 -22.06 -19.25
N GLU A 188 -1.14 -21.66 -20.14
CA GLU A 188 -0.85 -22.45 -21.34
C GLU A 188 0.10 -23.60 -20.94
N LYS A 189 -0.48 -24.71 -20.51
CA LYS A 189 0.18 -26.02 -20.55
C LYS A 189 -0.74 -27.05 -21.16
#